data_AF-A0A2V6F5T6-F1
#
_entry.id   AF-A0A2V6F5T6-F1
#
_cell.length_a   1.000
_cell.length_b   1.000
_cell.length_c   1.000
_cell.angle_alpha   90.00
_cell.angle_beta   90.00
_cell.angle_gamma   90.00
#
_symmetry.space_group_name_H-M   'P 1'
#
loop_
_entity.id
_entity.type
_entity.pdbx_description
1 polymer ?
#
loop_
_entity_poly.entity_id
_entity_poly.type
_entity_poly.pdbx_seq_one_letter_code
_entity_poly.pdbx_strand_id
1 'polypeptide(L)'
;KINQFHVSLFAEFLGKLKATPEGNGTLLDHSLYLYGSGIGNPNVHDHTNLPILVAGGAAGGMKGGRHIKYDKPKPLANLHLTLLDKVGVHLDKFADSNGKVDELFEPLAV
;
A
#
# COMPACT_ATOMS: atom_id res chain seq x y z
N LYS A 1 5.97 3.06 21.62
CA LYS A 1 6.11 1.58 21.69
C LYS A 1 4.90 0.83 21.14
N ILE A 2 3.66 1.26 21.34
CA ILE A 2 2.46 0.55 20.81
C ILE A 2 2.44 0.43 19.27
N ASN A 3 2.77 1.50 18.53
CA ASN A 3 2.81 1.44 17.06
C ASN A 3 3.86 0.45 16.55
N GLN A 4 5.03 0.40 17.21
CA GLN A 4 6.07 -0.58 16.89
C GLN A 4 5.58 -2.02 17.14
N PHE A 5 4.82 -2.24 18.22
CA PHE A 5 4.21 -3.54 18.49
C PHE A 5 3.19 -3.94 17.41
N HIS A 6 2.28 -3.05 17.02
CA HIS A 6 1.34 -3.34 15.92
C HIS A 6 2.05 -3.61 14.59
N VAL A 7 3.08 -2.84 14.25
CA VAL A 7 3.88 -3.07 13.05
C VAL A 7 4.65 -4.40 13.13
N SER A 8 5.10 -4.84 14.32
CA SER A 8 5.71 -6.17 14.46
C SER A 8 4.71 -7.31 14.23
N LEU A 9 3.46 -7.17 14.67
CA LEU A 9 2.41 -8.15 14.39
C LEU A 9 2.07 -8.20 12.90
N PHE A 10 2.02 -7.03 12.25
CA PHE A 10 1.82 -6.96 10.81
C PHE A 10 2.98 -7.60 10.05
N ALA A 11 4.22 -7.38 10.47
CA ALA A 11 5.39 -8.03 9.88
C ALA A 11 5.37 -9.56 10.07
N GLU A 12 4.99 -10.05 11.26
CA GLU A 12 4.80 -11.48 11.51
C GLU A 12 3.72 -12.07 10.58
N PHE A 13 2.59 -11.37 10.44
CA PHE A 13 1.51 -11.76 9.55
C PHE A 13 1.98 -11.86 8.08
N LEU A 14 2.66 -10.84 7.56
CA LEU A 14 3.24 -10.88 6.21
C LEU A 14 4.26 -12.03 6.07
N GLY A 15 5.04 -12.30 7.11
CA GLY A 15 5.97 -13.44 7.16
C GLY A 15 5.26 -14.79 6.99
N LYS A 16 4.10 -14.98 7.65
CA LYS A 16 3.27 -16.19 7.49
C LYS A 16 2.72 -16.32 6.07
N LEU A 17 2.23 -15.23 5.48
CA LEU A 17 1.75 -15.23 4.09
C LEU A 17 2.87 -15.59 3.10
N LYS A 18 4.06 -15.01 3.30
CA LYS A 18 5.24 -15.34 2.48
C LYS A 18 5.69 -16.80 2.66
N ALA A 19 5.55 -17.36 3.85
CA ALA A 19 5.91 -18.76 4.11
C ALA A 19 4.86 -19.76 3.60
N THR A 20 3.69 -19.30 3.16
CA THR A 20 2.59 -20.16 2.69
C THR A 20 2.67 -20.29 1.16
N PRO A 21 2.98 -21.47 0.60
CA PRO A 21 3.00 -21.67 -0.85
C PRO A 21 1.59 -21.54 -1.45
N GLU A 22 1.50 -20.92 -2.62
CA GLU A 22 0.27 -20.82 -3.40
C GLU A 22 0.61 -20.73 -4.88
N GLY A 23 0.09 -21.65 -5.70
CA GLY A 23 0.34 -21.65 -7.14
C GLY A 23 1.83 -21.65 -7.49
N ASN A 24 2.27 -20.66 -8.26
CA ASN A 24 3.65 -20.47 -8.70
C ASN A 24 4.48 -19.56 -7.77
N GLY A 25 3.97 -19.22 -6.58
CA GLY A 25 4.63 -18.34 -5.62
C GLY A 25 4.15 -18.58 -4.20
N THR A 26 3.97 -17.50 -3.45
CA THR A 26 3.49 -17.50 -2.08
C THR A 26 2.15 -16.78 -1.99
N LEU A 27 1.40 -17.02 -0.90
CA LEU A 27 0.15 -16.32 -0.64
C LEU A 27 0.33 -14.79 -0.60
N LEU A 28 1.52 -14.32 -0.17
CA LEU A 28 1.86 -12.91 -0.21
C LEU A 28 2.09 -12.38 -1.64
N ASP A 29 2.60 -13.21 -2.56
CA ASP A 29 2.82 -12.80 -3.94
C ASP A 29 1.49 -12.55 -4.68
N HIS A 30 0.43 -13.28 -4.33
CA HIS A 30 -0.91 -13.12 -4.92
C HIS A 30 -1.89 -12.26 -4.10
N SER A 31 -1.45 -11.71 -2.96
CA SER A 31 -2.29 -10.84 -2.12
C SER A 31 -1.71 -9.44 -2.03
N LEU A 32 -2.57 -8.42 -2.02
CA LEU A 32 -2.17 -7.02 -1.90
C LEU A 32 -2.75 -6.40 -0.63
N TYR A 33 -1.89 -5.88 0.25
CA TYR A 33 -2.27 -5.31 1.53
C TYR A 33 -1.97 -3.82 1.60
N LEU A 34 -2.94 -3.04 2.06
CA LEU A 34 -2.79 -1.65 2.48
C LEU A 34 -2.91 -1.59 4.00
N TYR A 35 -1.88 -1.08 4.68
CA TYR A 35 -1.85 -0.95 6.14
C TYR A 35 -1.44 0.46 6.54
N GLY A 36 -2.16 1.07 7.49
CA GLY A 36 -1.83 2.42 7.93
C GLY A 36 -2.95 3.09 8.72
N SER A 37 -2.87 4.42 8.79
CA SER A 37 -3.85 5.27 9.47
C SER A 37 -4.42 6.30 8.51
N GLY A 38 -5.72 6.58 8.64
CA GLY A 38 -6.36 7.73 7.99
C GLY A 38 -6.05 9.07 8.65
N ILE A 39 -5.34 9.09 9.78
CA ILE A 39 -4.98 10.28 10.56
C ILE A 39 -3.47 10.31 10.78
N GLY A 40 -2.83 11.42 10.42
CA GLY A 40 -1.41 11.70 10.65
C GLY A 40 -1.13 12.28 12.02
N ASN A 41 -1.92 13.29 12.44
CA ASN A 41 -1.87 13.84 13.79
C ASN A 41 -3.24 13.76 14.49
N PRO A 42 -3.41 12.85 15.46
CA PRO A 42 -4.70 12.64 16.12
C PRO A 42 -5.11 13.79 17.03
N ASN A 43 -4.18 14.60 17.55
CA ASN A 43 -4.51 15.69 18.47
C ASN A 43 -5.35 16.79 17.80
N VAL A 44 -5.18 16.96 16.48
CA VAL A 44 -5.87 17.99 15.68
C VAL A 44 -6.71 17.38 14.57
N HIS A 45 -6.92 16.05 14.59
CA HIS A 45 -7.62 15.31 13.54
C HIS A 45 -7.10 15.61 12.13
N ASP A 46 -5.78 15.66 11.98
CA ASP A 46 -5.15 15.98 10.70
C ASP A 46 -5.01 14.72 9.83
N HIS A 47 -5.39 14.86 8.57
CA HIS A 47 -5.36 13.83 7.54
C HIS A 47 -4.16 13.97 6.57
N THR A 48 -3.17 14.81 6.91
CA THR A 48 -1.91 14.94 6.13
C THR A 48 -0.82 13.96 6.59
N ASN A 49 0.17 13.72 5.72
CA ASN A 49 1.35 12.88 6.00
C ASN A 49 1.03 11.52 6.64
N LEU A 50 0.09 10.80 6.03
CA LEU A 50 -0.43 9.54 6.56
C LEU A 50 0.64 8.44 6.56
N PRO A 51 0.78 7.66 7.65
CA PRO A 51 1.68 6.53 7.70
C PRO A 51 1.04 5.34 6.96
N ILE A 52 1.41 5.15 5.70
CA ILE A 52 0.84 4.12 4.82
C ILE A 52 1.92 3.15 4.36
N LEU A 53 1.61 1.86 4.42
CA LEU A 53 2.39 0.75 3.90
C LEU A 53 1.56 -0.02 2.87
N VAL A 54 2.21 -0.42 1.78
CA VAL A 54 1.64 -1.35 0.81
C VAL A 54 2.58 -2.57 0.70
N ALA A 55 2.02 -3.77 0.77
CA ALA A 55 2.79 -5.01 0.80
C ALA A 55 2.15 -6.13 -0.03
N GLY A 56 2.99 -7.02 -0.58
CA GLY A 56 2.57 -8.16 -1.39
C GLY A 56 2.41 -7.82 -2.88
N GLY A 57 1.60 -8.59 -3.59
CA GLY A 57 1.16 -8.30 -4.96
C GLY A 57 2.24 -8.48 -6.03
N ALA A 58 3.29 -9.24 -5.75
CA ALA A 58 4.37 -9.50 -6.70
C ALA A 58 3.88 -10.13 -8.01
N ALA A 59 2.86 -11.00 -7.95
CA ALA A 59 2.21 -11.56 -9.13
C ALA A 59 1.44 -10.51 -9.95
N GLY A 60 1.02 -9.41 -9.32
CA GLY A 60 0.44 -8.23 -9.95
C GLY A 60 1.48 -7.22 -10.45
N GLY A 61 2.78 -7.52 -10.33
CA GLY A 61 3.87 -6.65 -10.75
C GLY A 61 4.39 -5.69 -9.67
N MET A 62 3.98 -5.83 -8.41
CA MET A 62 4.52 -5.01 -7.31
C MET A 62 5.94 -5.45 -6.95
N LYS A 63 6.90 -4.52 -6.98
CA LYS A 63 8.29 -4.79 -6.57
C LYS A 63 8.61 -4.42 -5.12
N GLY A 64 7.84 -3.49 -4.54
CA GLY A 64 8.10 -2.97 -3.19
C GLY A 64 9.43 -2.21 -3.07
N GLY A 65 10.04 -2.27 -1.88
CA GLY A 65 11.41 -1.80 -1.63
C GLY A 65 11.64 -0.29 -1.75
N ARG A 66 10.59 0.53 -1.59
CA ARG A 66 10.65 1.97 -1.82
C ARG A 66 9.86 2.76 -0.78
N HIS A 67 10.22 4.03 -0.62
CA HIS A 67 9.48 5.02 0.13
C HIS A 67 9.11 6.17 -0.82
N ILE A 68 7.82 6.34 -1.06
CA ILE A 68 7.30 7.37 -1.96
C ILE A 68 6.88 8.57 -1.11
N LYS A 69 7.51 9.71 -1.35
CA LYS A 69 7.16 10.99 -0.74
C LYS A 69 6.86 12.00 -1.83
N TYR A 70 5.78 12.75 -1.65
CA TYR A 70 5.39 13.83 -2.57
C TYR A 70 5.78 15.19 -2.01
N ASP A 71 6.20 16.10 -2.89
CA ASP A 71 6.52 17.49 -2.51
C ASP A 71 5.26 18.29 -2.13
N LYS A 72 4.12 17.90 -2.70
CA LYS A 72 2.80 18.48 -2.40
C LYS A 72 1.84 17.39 -1.93
N PRO A 73 0.89 17.70 -1.04
CA PRO A 73 -0.14 16.74 -0.63
C PRO A 73 -0.86 16.14 -1.85
N LYS A 74 -0.94 14.82 -1.90
CA LYS A 74 -1.79 14.07 -2.84
C LYS A 74 -2.91 13.38 -2.06
N PRO A 75 -4.15 13.34 -2.58
CA PRO A 75 -5.23 12.59 -1.95
C PRO A 75 -4.88 11.11 -1.79
N LEU A 76 -5.14 10.53 -0.61
CA LEU A 76 -4.98 9.08 -0.39
C LEU A 76 -5.88 8.28 -1.35
N ALA A 77 -7.00 8.85 -1.78
CA ALA A 77 -7.89 8.25 -2.76
C ALA A 77 -7.20 7.91 -4.09
N ASN A 78 -6.13 8.61 -4.48
CA ASN A 78 -5.33 8.24 -5.65
C ASN A 78 -4.68 6.86 -5.47
N LEU A 79 -4.21 6.55 -4.26
CA LEU A 79 -3.67 5.22 -3.94
C LEU A 79 -4.78 4.18 -4.00
N HIS A 80 -5.95 4.44 -3.40
CA HIS A 80 -7.09 3.52 -3.44
C HIS A 80 -7.52 3.21 -4.88
N LEU A 81 -7.65 4.23 -5.73
CA LEU A 81 -8.00 4.08 -7.15
C LEU A 81 -6.96 3.22 -7.88
N THR A 82 -5.68 3.41 -7.58
CA THR A 82 -4.59 2.63 -8.17
C THR A 82 -4.65 1.16 -7.75
N LEU A 83 -4.90 0.88 -6.46
CA LEU A 83 -5.00 -0.48 -5.94
C LEU A 83 -6.24 -1.21 -6.48
N LEU A 84 -7.39 -0.52 -6.58
CA LEU A 84 -8.63 -1.05 -7.16
C LEU A 84 -8.43 -1.47 -8.61
N ASP A 85 -7.84 -0.59 -9.42
CA ASP A 85 -7.51 -0.87 -10.83
C ASP A 85 -6.61 -2.11 -10.94
N LYS A 86 -5.70 -2.28 -9.99
CA LYS A 86 -4.73 -3.38 -10.00
C LYS A 86 -5.30 -4.74 -9.62
N VAL A 87 -6.41 -4.76 -8.89
CA VAL A 87 -7.18 -5.98 -8.58
C VAL A 87 -8.35 -6.20 -9.56
N GLY A 88 -8.38 -5.47 -10.68
CA GLY A 88 -9.37 -5.63 -11.75
C GLY A 88 -10.67 -4.84 -11.54
N VAL A 89 -10.73 -3.96 -10.54
CA VAL A 89 -11.87 -3.06 -10.32
C VAL A 89 -11.58 -1.71 -10.96
N HIS A 90 -11.99 -1.57 -12.22
CA HIS A 90 -11.75 -0.37 -13.01
C HIS A 90 -12.81 0.70 -12.72
N LEU A 91 -12.37 1.86 -12.25
CA LEU A 91 -13.19 3.04 -11.98
C LEU A 91 -12.53 4.27 -12.58
N ASP A 92 -13.33 5.24 -13.03
CA ASP A 92 -12.82 6.52 -13.51
C ASP A 92 -12.36 7.43 -12.36
N LYS A 93 -12.99 7.28 -11.18
CA LYS A 93 -12.74 8.10 -9.99
C LYS A 93 -13.14 7.35 -8.72
N PHE A 94 -12.43 7.60 -7.63
CA PHE A 94 -12.77 7.14 -6.28
C PHE A 94 -12.68 8.32 -5.31
N ALA A 95 -13.77 8.64 -4.60
CA ALA A 95 -13.84 9.76 -3.66
C ALA A 95 -13.26 11.08 -4.25
N ASP A 96 -12.28 11.69 -3.59
CA ASP A 96 -11.60 12.91 -4.00
C ASP A 96 -10.36 12.65 -4.89
N SER A 97 -10.22 11.46 -5.46
CA SER A 97 -9.09 11.14 -6.34
C SER A 97 -9.03 12.08 -7.54
N ASN A 98 -7.82 12.52 -7.87
CA ASN A 98 -7.53 13.36 -9.04
C ASN A 98 -6.38 12.79 -9.90
N GLY A 99 -5.98 11.54 -9.65
CA GLY A 99 -4.96 10.82 -10.41
C GLY A 99 -4.71 9.42 -9.85
N LYS A 100 -3.71 8.74 -10.41
CA LYS A 100 -3.18 7.46 -9.92
C LYS A 100 -1.80 7.65 -9.27
N VAL A 101 -1.30 6.58 -8.66
CA VAL A 101 0.04 6.48 -8.06
C VAL A 101 0.83 5.47 -8.89
N ASP A 102 1.25 5.89 -10.08
CA ASP A 102 1.93 5.02 -11.04
C ASP A 102 3.31 4.60 -10.53
N GLU A 103 3.96 5.47 -9.74
CA GLU A 103 5.29 5.26 -9.15
C GLU A 103 5.32 4.06 -8.17
N LEU A 104 4.15 3.56 -7.75
CA LEU A 104 4.04 2.36 -6.90
C LEU A 104 4.40 1.07 -7.64
N PHE A 105 4.12 1.00 -8.94
CA PHE A 105 4.30 -0.20 -9.77
C PHE A 105 5.44 -0.08 -10.77
N GLU A 106 5.90 1.14 -11.06
CA GLU A 106 7.04 1.35 -11.96
C GLU A 106 8.31 0.63 -11.46
N PRO A 107 9.08 -0.02 -12.33
CA PRO A 107 10.39 -0.53 -11.96
C PRO A 107 11.31 0.60 -11.47
N LEU A 108 12.07 0.37 -10.40
CA LEU A 108 13.19 1.27 -10.09
C LEU A 108 14.22 1.12 -11.21
N ALA A 109 14.59 2.23 -11.86
CA ALA A 109 15.73 2.25 -12.76
C ALA A 109 16.98 1.95 -11.90
N VAL A 110 17.70 0.89 -12.25
CA VAL A 110 19.01 0.54 -11.70
C VAL A 110 20.07 1.07 -12.63
#